data_AF-A0A7C5UFW7-F1
#
_entry.id   AF-A0A7C5UFW7-F1
#
_cell.length_a   1.000
_cell.length_b   1.000
_cell.length_c   1.000
_cell.angle_alpha   90.00
_cell.angle_beta   90.00
_cell.angle_gamma   90.00
#
_symmetry.space_group_name_H-M   'P 1'
#
loop_
_entity.id
_entity.type
_entity.pdbx_description
1 polymer ?
#
loop_
_entity_poly.entity_id
_entity_poly.type
_entity_poly.pdbx_seq_one_letter_code
_entity_poly.pdbx_strand_id
1 'polypeptide(L)'
;MPKTEPSLVGALILLVMIAGGVTGLMWEIFVFVRKRTILSPARFAWRIVTWLLIIVVFFGMFAGLYLFQPTDPKIAIRYWSFFLAFAFFVVAFLVVSAYRDWRWLMSEQFRQKVELYHQLGEELRKLSREKPSPKEDAHEQ
;
A
#
# COMPACT_ATOMS: atom_id res chain seq x y z
N MET A 1 -5.70 -7.92 -43.56
CA MET A 1 -6.08 -7.69 -42.15
C MET A 1 -6.17 -6.18 -41.95
N PRO A 2 -7.25 -5.64 -41.39
CA PRO A 2 -7.37 -4.20 -41.19
C PRO A 2 -6.25 -3.71 -40.27
N LYS A 3 -5.58 -2.63 -40.65
CA LYS A 3 -4.61 -1.94 -39.79
C LYS A 3 -5.40 -1.26 -38.67
N THR A 4 -5.55 -1.95 -37.54
CA THR A 4 -6.04 -1.34 -36.31
C THR A 4 -4.92 -0.45 -35.78
N GLU A 5 -4.94 0.82 -36.17
CA GLU A 5 -4.05 1.82 -35.61
C GLU A 5 -4.33 1.96 -34.10
N PRO A 6 -3.29 2.04 -33.25
CA PRO A 6 -3.48 2.05 -31.83
C PRO A 6 -4.17 3.36 -31.39
N SER A 7 -5.17 3.24 -30.51
CA SER A 7 -6.06 4.34 -30.14
C SER A 7 -5.32 5.49 -29.43
N LEU A 8 -5.48 6.71 -29.94
CA LEU A 8 -4.90 7.92 -29.35
C LEU A 8 -5.41 8.16 -27.91
N VAL A 9 -6.67 7.84 -27.64
CA VAL A 9 -7.25 7.88 -26.30
C VAL A 9 -6.56 6.89 -25.36
N GLY A 10 -6.25 5.69 -25.86
CA GLY A 10 -5.51 4.68 -25.10
C GLY A 10 -4.09 5.12 -24.75
N ALA A 11 -3.40 5.78 -25.69
CA ALA A 11 -2.08 6.35 -25.46
C ALA A 11 -2.11 7.42 -24.36
N LEU A 12 -3.08 8.35 -24.44
CA LEU A 12 -3.27 9.41 -23.45
C LEU A 12 -3.52 8.84 -22.06
N ILE A 13 -4.41 7.85 -21.93
CA ILE A 13 -4.70 7.21 -20.64
C ILE A 13 -3.43 6.59 -20.05
N LEU A 14 -2.65 5.85 -20.85
CA LEU A 14 -1.41 5.24 -20.37
C LEU A 14 -0.38 6.29 -19.96
N LEU A 15 -0.24 7.37 -20.71
CA LEU A 15 0.65 8.47 -20.33
C LEU A 15 0.22 9.15 -19.03
N VAL A 16 -1.08 9.36 -18.84
CA VAL A 16 -1.62 9.88 -17.57
C VAL A 16 -1.35 8.92 -16.42
N MET A 17 -1.51 7.61 -16.61
CA MET A 17 -1.20 6.60 -15.59
C MET A 17 0.28 6.58 -15.23
N ILE A 18 1.18 6.67 -16.22
CA ILE A 18 2.63 6.77 -16.01
C ILE A 18 2.96 8.05 -15.25
N ALA A 19 2.42 9.19 -15.69
CA ALA A 19 2.63 10.49 -15.04
C ALA A 19 2.12 10.49 -13.59
N GLY A 20 0.98 9.86 -13.34
CA GLY A 20 0.44 9.65 -12.00
C GLY A 20 1.36 8.80 -11.12
N GLY A 21 1.90 7.70 -11.66
CA GLY A 21 2.89 6.87 -10.98
C GLY A 21 4.18 7.62 -10.64
N VAL A 22 4.70 8.41 -11.58
CA VAL A 22 5.89 9.27 -11.36
C VAL A 22 5.60 10.34 -10.31
N THR A 23 4.43 10.96 -10.36
CA THR A 23 4.02 11.98 -9.38
C THR A 23 3.89 11.39 -7.98
N GLY A 24 3.30 10.20 -7.85
CA GLY A 24 3.22 9.47 -6.58
C GLY A 24 4.60 9.11 -6.04
N LEU A 25 5.51 8.66 -6.90
CA LEU A 25 6.91 8.39 -6.55
C LEU A 25 7.64 9.64 -6.07
N MET A 26 7.51 10.76 -6.79
CA MET A 26 8.08 12.05 -6.39
C MET A 26 7.53 12.52 -5.05
N TRP A 27 6.23 12.33 -4.82
CA TRP A 27 5.60 12.68 -3.55
C TRP A 27 6.20 11.89 -2.38
N GLU A 28 6.32 10.57 -2.49
CA GLU A 28 6.94 9.74 -1.45
C GLU A 28 8.39 10.17 -1.17
N ILE A 29 9.19 10.41 -2.22
CA ILE A 29 10.57 10.91 -2.07
C ILE A 29 10.58 12.25 -1.33
N PHE A 30 9.72 13.17 -1.71
CA PHE A 30 9.65 14.49 -1.10
C PHE A 30 9.27 14.43 0.38
N VAL A 31 8.29 13.60 0.74
CA VAL A 31 7.87 13.41 2.14
C VAL A 31 9.00 12.80 2.97
N PHE A 32 9.76 11.85 2.41
CA PHE A 32 10.92 11.24 3.05
C PHE A 32 12.07 12.23 3.26
N VAL A 33 12.46 12.98 2.21
CA VAL A 33 13.51 14.00 2.26
C VAL A 33 13.17 15.09 3.30
N ARG A 34 11.89 15.44 3.40
CA ARG A 34 11.41 16.44 4.38
C ARG A 34 11.37 15.91 5.82
N LYS A 35 11.84 14.68 6.08
CA LYS A 35 11.79 13.98 7.38
C LYS A 35 10.39 13.97 8.02
N ARG A 36 9.33 14.12 7.23
CA ARG A 36 7.94 14.09 7.73
C ARG A 36 7.41 12.67 7.92
N THR A 37 8.18 11.66 7.54
CA THR A 37 7.82 10.24 7.72
C THR A 37 8.37 9.67 9.03
N ILE A 38 7.48 9.07 9.82
CA ILE A 38 7.78 8.19 10.97
C ILE A 38 8.22 6.77 10.48
N LEU A 39 8.31 6.55 9.16
CA LEU A 39 8.60 5.24 8.58
C LEU A 39 10.09 4.90 8.58
N SER A 40 10.41 3.62 8.81
CA SER A 40 11.76 3.08 8.74
C SER A 40 12.33 3.13 7.30
N PRO A 41 13.65 3.33 7.11
CA PRO A 41 14.28 3.42 5.79
C PRO A 41 13.97 2.23 4.87
N ALA A 42 13.83 1.03 5.44
CA ALA A 42 13.47 -0.18 4.70
C ALA A 42 12.06 -0.13 4.10
N ARG A 43 11.10 0.55 4.73
CA ARG A 43 9.73 0.71 4.20
C ARG A 43 9.67 1.74 3.09
N PHE A 44 10.46 2.81 3.23
CA PHE A 44 10.63 3.76 2.15
C PHE A 44 11.19 3.08 0.90
N ALA A 45 12.25 2.28 1.04
CA ALA A 45 12.81 1.50 -0.07
C ALA A 45 11.74 0.60 -0.73
N TRP A 46 10.90 -0.09 0.07
CA TRP A 46 9.83 -0.90 -0.48
C TRP A 46 8.76 -0.11 -1.22
N ARG A 47 8.37 1.06 -0.71
CA ARG A 47 7.42 1.95 -1.42
C ARG A 47 7.99 2.45 -2.74
N ILE A 48 9.27 2.80 -2.79
CA ILE A 48 9.94 3.21 -4.03
C ILE A 48 9.93 2.06 -5.04
N VAL A 49 10.26 0.84 -4.61
CA VAL A 49 10.19 -0.35 -5.48
C VAL A 49 8.76 -0.57 -5.98
N THR A 50 7.76 -0.47 -5.12
CA THR A 50 6.34 -0.58 -5.51
C THR A 50 5.96 0.42 -6.59
N TRP A 51 6.25 1.70 -6.39
CA TRP A 51 5.95 2.73 -7.39
C TRP A 51 6.71 2.51 -8.70
N LEU A 52 7.98 2.10 -8.62
CA LEU A 52 8.79 1.79 -9.79
C LEU A 52 8.21 0.61 -10.58
N LEU A 53 7.76 -0.45 -9.91
CA LEU A 53 7.11 -1.59 -10.57
C LEU A 53 5.82 -1.16 -11.27
N ILE A 54 5.00 -0.30 -10.65
CA ILE A 54 3.78 0.24 -11.26
C ILE A 54 4.12 1.00 -12.55
N ILE A 55 5.11 1.89 -12.50
CA ILE A 55 5.56 2.67 -13.66
C ILE A 55 6.06 1.74 -14.76
N VAL A 56 6.87 0.72 -14.42
CA VAL A 56 7.41 -0.25 -15.39
C VAL A 56 6.29 -1.04 -16.08
N VAL A 57 5.23 -1.43 -15.35
CA VAL A 57 4.08 -2.12 -15.95
C VAL A 57 3.37 -1.23 -16.97
N PHE A 58 3.00 -0.01 -16.59
CA PHE A 58 2.30 0.89 -17.52
C PHE A 58 3.17 1.30 -18.70
N PHE A 59 4.46 1.55 -18.46
CA PHE A 59 5.42 1.85 -19.52
C PHE A 59 5.62 0.65 -20.45
N GLY A 60 5.72 -0.58 -19.93
CA GLY A 60 5.82 -1.79 -20.73
C GLY A 60 4.57 -1.99 -21.61
N MET A 61 3.38 -1.71 -21.08
CA MET A 61 2.15 -1.75 -21.88
C MET A 61 2.18 -0.69 -23.00
N PHE A 62 2.59 0.54 -22.68
CA PHE A 62 2.75 1.62 -23.65
C PHE A 62 3.78 1.28 -24.73
N ALA A 63 4.95 0.76 -24.34
CA ALA A 63 6.02 0.40 -25.26
C ALA A 63 5.59 -0.73 -26.21
N GLY A 64 4.91 -1.76 -25.70
CA GLY A 64 4.40 -2.86 -26.52
C GLY A 64 3.37 -2.42 -27.56
N LEU A 65 2.46 -1.51 -27.17
CA LEU A 65 1.36 -1.06 -28.02
C LEU A 65 1.75 0.03 -29.01
N TYR A 66 2.61 0.98 -28.60
CA TYR A 66 2.84 2.21 -29.38
C TYR A 66 4.26 2.33 -29.92
N LEU A 67 5.28 1.76 -29.27
CA LEU A 67 6.68 1.88 -29.68
C LEU A 67 7.16 0.70 -30.51
N PHE A 68 6.98 -0.52 -30.00
CA PHE A 68 7.52 -1.72 -30.64
C PHE A 68 6.62 -2.28 -31.75
N GLN A 69 5.29 -2.13 -31.61
CA GLN A 69 4.27 -2.59 -32.57
C GLN A 69 4.67 -3.89 -33.32
N PRO A 70 4.90 -5.00 -32.58
CA PRO A 70 5.49 -6.19 -33.15
C PRO A 70 4.68 -6.69 -34.34
N THR A 71 5.32 -6.70 -35.51
CA THR A 71 4.67 -7.05 -36.78
C THR A 71 4.57 -8.57 -36.97
N ASP A 72 5.47 -9.33 -36.34
CA ASP A 72 5.43 -10.79 -36.30
C ASP A 72 4.55 -11.27 -35.12
N PRO A 73 3.49 -12.06 -35.37
CA PRO A 73 2.63 -12.59 -34.32
C PRO A 73 3.39 -13.44 -33.28
N LYS A 74 4.48 -14.12 -33.65
CA LYS A 74 5.29 -14.90 -32.69
C LYS A 74 5.99 -13.99 -31.68
N ILE A 75 6.50 -12.85 -32.14
CA ILE A 75 7.15 -11.86 -31.28
C ILE A 75 6.10 -11.19 -30.39
N ALA A 76 4.95 -10.84 -30.95
CA ALA A 76 3.83 -10.27 -30.20
C ALA A 76 3.38 -11.22 -29.07
N ILE A 77 3.14 -12.49 -29.38
CA ILE A 77 2.73 -13.50 -28.37
C ILE A 77 3.79 -13.61 -27.27
N ARG A 78 5.06 -13.74 -27.63
CA ARG A 78 6.15 -13.87 -26.64
C ARG A 78 6.23 -12.65 -25.72
N TYR A 79 6.12 -11.45 -26.29
CA TYR A 79 6.13 -10.20 -25.53
C TYR A 79 4.96 -10.16 -24.54
N TRP A 80 3.74 -10.38 -25.02
CA TRP A 80 2.54 -10.32 -24.20
C TRP A 80 2.48 -11.43 -23.14
N SER A 81 2.95 -12.64 -23.46
CA SER A 81 3.05 -13.73 -22.47
C SER A 81 4.03 -13.40 -21.35
N PHE A 82 5.22 -12.88 -21.69
CA PHE A 82 6.19 -12.47 -20.68
C PHE A 82 5.65 -11.29 -19.85
N PHE A 83 5.04 -10.31 -20.50
CA PHE A 83 4.45 -9.16 -19.84
C PHE A 83 3.31 -9.56 -18.90
N LEU A 84 2.45 -10.49 -19.29
CA LEU A 84 1.35 -10.98 -18.44
C LEU A 84 1.89 -11.69 -17.20
N ALA A 85 2.90 -12.55 -17.36
CA ALA A 85 3.55 -13.21 -16.23
C ALA A 85 4.21 -12.18 -15.29
N PHE A 86 4.93 -11.20 -15.85
CA PHE A 86 5.52 -10.11 -15.08
C PHE A 86 4.46 -9.29 -14.33
N ALA A 87 3.37 -8.90 -14.98
CA ALA A 87 2.28 -8.17 -14.36
C ALA A 87 1.64 -8.96 -13.20
N PHE A 88 1.48 -10.27 -13.35
CA PHE A 88 1.02 -11.13 -12.26
C PHE A 88 1.97 -11.11 -11.06
N PHE A 89 3.28 -11.22 -11.30
CA PHE A 89 4.29 -11.10 -10.23
C PHE A 89 4.24 -9.74 -9.54
N VAL A 90 4.06 -8.66 -10.31
CA VAL A 90 3.90 -7.31 -9.75
C VAL A 90 2.67 -7.24 -8.87
N VAL A 91 1.52 -7.74 -9.32
CA VAL A 91 0.29 -7.76 -8.51
C VAL A 91 0.48 -8.56 -7.22
N ALA A 92 1.08 -9.76 -7.30
CA ALA A 92 1.38 -10.56 -6.12
C ALA A 92 2.30 -9.81 -5.14
N PHE A 93 3.33 -9.14 -5.66
CA PHE A 93 4.24 -8.31 -4.87
C PHE A 93 3.49 -7.15 -4.19
N LEU A 94 2.61 -6.46 -4.91
CA LEU A 94 1.78 -5.38 -4.36
C LEU A 94 0.90 -5.88 -3.22
N VAL A 95 0.25 -7.05 -3.38
CA VAL A 95 -0.58 -7.67 -2.34
C VAL A 95 0.26 -7.99 -1.10
N VAL A 96 1.44 -8.59 -1.27
CA VAL A 96 2.35 -8.90 -0.16
C VAL A 96 2.80 -7.61 0.54
N SER A 97 3.13 -6.57 -0.21
CA SER A 97 3.54 -5.28 0.33
C SER A 97 2.42 -4.62 1.13
N ALA A 98 1.19 -4.64 0.62
CA ALA A 98 0.02 -4.08 1.28
C ALA A 98 -0.34 -4.86 2.55
N TYR A 99 -0.29 -6.19 2.50
CA TYR A 99 -0.52 -7.05 3.66
C TYR A 99 0.51 -6.79 4.77
N ARG A 100 1.78 -6.61 4.39
CA ARG A 100 2.85 -6.32 5.34
C ARG A 100 2.68 -4.94 5.99
N ASP A 101 2.29 -3.93 5.21
CA ASP A 101 2.02 -2.58 5.73
C ASP A 101 0.81 -2.59 6.68
N TRP A 102 -0.26 -3.32 6.31
CA TRP A 102 -1.44 -3.54 7.17
C TRP A 102 -1.10 -4.24 8.48
N ARG A 103 -0.33 -5.33 8.44
CA ARG A 103 0.07 -6.07 9.64
C ARG A 103 0.84 -5.20 10.62
N TRP A 104 1.67 -4.29 10.11
CA TRP A 104 2.42 -3.34 10.93
C TRP A 104 1.50 -2.29 11.54
N LEU A 105 0.64 -1.65 10.74
CA LEU A 105 -0.34 -0.68 11.22
C LEU A 105 -1.23 -1.25 12.35
N MET A 106 -1.67 -2.50 12.20
CA MET A 106 -2.42 -3.17 13.26
C MET A 106 -1.58 -3.40 14.51
N SER A 107 -0.27 -3.68 14.39
CA SER A 107 0.60 -3.84 15.55
C SER A 107 0.79 -2.55 16.38
N GLU A 108 0.93 -1.39 15.73
CA GLU A 108 0.94 -0.10 16.43
C GLU A 108 -0.41 0.20 17.10
N GLN A 109 -1.52 -0.02 16.37
CA GLN A 109 -2.87 0.22 16.87
C GLN A 109 -3.20 -0.67 18.08
N PHE A 110 -2.77 -1.94 18.06
CA PHE A 110 -2.96 -2.85 19.19
C PHE A 110 -2.17 -2.43 20.42
N ARG A 111 -0.93 -1.95 20.26
CA ARG A 111 -0.14 -1.43 21.39
C ARG A 111 -0.84 -0.24 22.06
N GLN A 112 -1.27 0.74 21.27
CA GLN A 112 -1.99 1.91 21.81
C GLN A 112 -3.31 1.51 22.48
N LYS A 113 -4.07 0.57 21.90
CA LYS A 113 -5.31 0.08 22.51
C LYS A 113 -5.05 -0.66 23.81
N VAL A 114 -4.03 -1.53 23.87
CA VAL A 114 -3.66 -2.26 25.09
C VAL A 114 -3.27 -1.29 26.21
N GLU A 115 -2.52 -0.24 25.89
CA GLU A 115 -2.09 0.78 26.84
C GLU A 115 -3.27 1.58 27.39
N LEU A 116 -4.23 1.93 26.53
CA LEU A 116 -5.51 2.54 26.93
C LEU A 116 -6.34 1.59 27.82
N TYR A 117 -6.47 0.31 27.46
CA TYR A 117 -7.20 -0.67 28.28
C TYR A 117 -6.55 -0.88 29.65
N HIS A 118 -5.22 -0.84 29.72
CA HIS A 118 -4.50 -0.97 30.99
C HIS A 118 -4.72 0.25 31.89
N GLN A 119 -4.74 1.46 31.33
CA GLN A 119 -5.07 2.69 32.06
C GLN A 119 -6.53 2.68 32.55
N LEU A 120 -7.49 2.31 31.71
CA LEU A 120 -8.89 2.17 32.13
C LEU A 120 -9.06 1.12 33.23
N GLY A 121 -8.32 -0.01 33.15
CA GLY A 121 -8.32 -1.04 34.19
C GLY A 121 -7.78 -0.54 35.53
N GLU A 122 -6.73 0.30 35.51
CA GLU A 122 -6.18 0.93 36.72
C GLU A 122 -7.11 1.98 37.32
N GLU A 123 -7.76 2.80 36.48
CA GLU A 123 -8.76 3.78 36.93
C GLU A 123 -10.00 3.11 37.53
N LEU A 124 -10.52 2.05 36.89
CA LEU A 124 -11.62 1.26 37.43
C LEU A 124 -11.25 0.58 38.75
N ARG A 125 -10.01 0.11 38.89
CA ARG A 125 -9.51 -0.50 40.14
C ARG A 125 -9.37 0.52 41.26
N LYS A 126 -8.93 1.75 40.95
CA LYS A 126 -8.92 2.88 41.90
C LYS A 126 -10.33 3.23 42.34
N LEU A 127 -11.26 3.39 41.40
CA LEU A 127 -12.68 3.67 41.71
C LEU A 127 -13.35 2.55 42.53
N SER A 128 -12.99 1.28 42.29
CA SER A 128 -13.50 0.16 43.11
C SER A 128 -12.91 0.12 44.53
N ARG A 129 -11.70 0.64 44.73
CA ARG A 129 -11.06 0.75 46.05
C ARG A 129 -11.54 1.96 46.84
N GLU A 130 -11.99 2.99 46.14
CA GLU A 130 -12.50 4.24 46.74
C GLU A 130 -14.00 4.17 47.07
N LYS A 131 -14.71 3.14 46.60
CA LYS A 131 -16.05 2.83 47.13
C LYS A 131 -15.94 2.27 48.55
N PRO A 132 -16.55 2.90 49.57
CA PRO A 132 -16.67 2.29 50.88
C PRO A 132 -17.50 1.02 50.76
N SER A 133 -17.04 -0.05 51.39
CA SER A 133 -17.76 -1.31 51.52
C SER A 133 -19.13 -1.05 52.17
N PRO A 134 -20.28 -1.30 51.51
CA PRO A 134 -21.59 -1.19 52.14
C PRO A 134 -21.84 -2.49 52.91
N LYS A 135 -21.10 -2.71 54.00
CA LYS A 135 -21.27 -3.87 54.88
C LYS A 135 -20.95 -3.61 56.35
N GLU A 136 -21.13 -2.39 56.84
CA GLU A 136 -21.06 -2.10 58.29
C GLU A 136 -22.33 -1.52 58.92
N ASP A 137 -23.40 -1.25 58.16
CA ASP A 137 -24.65 -0.69 58.74
C ASP A 137 -25.85 -1.63 58.62
N ALA A 138 -25.69 -2.90 58.99
CA ALA A 138 -26.82 -3.84 59.14
C ALA A 138 -26.70 -4.74 60.38
N HIS A 139 -25.93 -4.30 61.37
CA HIS A 139 -25.89 -4.90 62.70
C HIS A 139 -25.91 -3.82 63.77
N GLU A 140 -26.97 -2.99 63.77
CA GLU A 140 -27.44 -2.30 64.97
C GLU A 140 -28.80 -1.68 64.67
N GLN A 141 -29.86 -2.48 64.81
CA GLN A 141 -31.14 -2.14 65.44
C GLN A 141 -32.09 -3.34 65.41
#